data_AF-A0A7C9DWM5-F1
#
_entry.id   AF-A0A7C9DWM5-F1
#
_cell.length_a   1.000
_cell.length_b   1.000
_cell.length_c   1.000
_cell.angle_alpha   90.00
_cell.angle_beta   90.00
_cell.angle_gamma   90.00
#
_symmetry.space_group_name_H-M   'P 1'
#
loop_
_entity.id
_entity.type
_entity.pdbx_description
1 polymer ?
#
loop_
_entity_poly.entity_id
_entity_poly.type
_entity_poly.pdbx_seq_one_letter_code
_entity_poly.pdbx_strand_id
1 'polypeptide(L)'
;MVLPERKSRSYQLELLYNYHVRMLQRHHQEAKLSKLLQSVTAGLQIYPCNPELFSSLVELSHLYTVPHNLRRILDEVSKKKPSAIVWLFALSFELSRGGSPHRIHGLFERALANDLLHSSVVLWRCYIAYEIDAGNLSGARRIFFRAIHACPWSKLLWLDGFQKLSAVLSAKELMDLQEVMRDKELNLRTDIYEILLQDEFKQN
;
A
#
# COMPACT_ATOMS: atom_id res chain seq x y z
N MET A 1 36.04 -7.27 -8.40
CA MET A 1 34.93 -6.41 -8.90
C MET A 1 33.67 -7.28 -8.95
N VAL A 2 32.77 -7.17 -7.96
CA VAL A 2 31.59 -8.05 -7.85
C VAL A 2 30.45 -7.46 -8.69
N LEU A 3 29.93 -8.24 -9.63
CA LEU A 3 28.80 -7.87 -10.50
C LEU A 3 27.63 -7.29 -9.68
N PRO A 4 26.99 -6.18 -10.11
CA PRO A 4 25.87 -5.56 -9.40
C PRO A 4 24.75 -6.55 -9.03
N GLU A 5 24.52 -7.55 -9.88
CA GLU A 5 23.51 -8.59 -9.69
C GLU A 5 23.81 -9.57 -8.56
N ARG A 6 25.09 -9.81 -8.23
CA ARG A 6 25.45 -10.65 -7.09
C ARG A 6 25.24 -9.94 -5.76
N LYS A 7 25.36 -8.61 -5.74
CA LYS A 7 25.13 -7.81 -4.53
C LYS A 7 23.64 -7.79 -4.14
N SER A 8 22.75 -7.61 -5.11
CA SER A 8 21.30 -7.54 -4.86
C SER A 8 20.68 -8.83 -4.33
N ARG A 9 21.36 -9.97 -4.47
CA ARG A 9 20.87 -11.29 -4.02
C ARG A 9 21.46 -11.77 -2.69
N SER A 10 22.42 -11.04 -2.11
CA SER A 10 23.07 -11.45 -0.87
C SER A 10 22.44 -10.76 0.33
N TYR A 11 21.73 -11.56 1.14
CA TYR A 11 21.10 -11.10 2.38
C TYR A 11 22.10 -10.48 3.37
N GLN A 12 23.32 -11.02 3.45
CA GLN A 12 24.36 -10.48 4.32
C GLN A 12 24.77 -9.06 3.91
N LEU A 13 24.87 -8.79 2.61
CA LEU A 13 25.21 -7.46 2.11
C LEU A 13 24.06 -6.47 2.32
N GLU A 14 22.81 -6.93 2.22
CA GLU A 14 21.63 -6.12 2.54
C GLU A 14 21.60 -5.74 4.03
N LEU A 15 21.82 -6.69 4.94
CA LEU A 15 21.89 -6.43 6.37
C LEU A 15 23.01 -5.46 6.75
N LEU A 16 24.21 -5.62 6.18
CA LEU A 16 25.31 -4.70 6.41
C LEU A 16 24.98 -3.29 5.90
N TYR A 17 24.27 -3.21 4.78
CA TYR A 17 23.80 -1.93 4.24
C TYR A 17 22.77 -1.26 5.16
N ASN A 18 21.83 -2.03 5.68
CA ASN A 18 20.84 -1.56 6.65
C ASN A 18 21.51 -1.05 7.92
N TYR A 19 22.48 -1.78 8.45
CA TYR A 19 23.26 -1.34 9.61
C TYR A 19 23.99 -0.02 9.34
N HIS A 20 24.63 0.12 8.17
CA HIS A 20 25.28 1.35 7.75
C HIS A 20 24.31 2.55 7.69
N VAL A 21 23.13 2.36 7.09
CA VAL A 21 22.11 3.43 7.01
C VAL A 21 21.60 3.81 8.40
N ARG A 22 21.30 2.83 9.27
CA ARG A 22 20.89 3.08 10.66
C ARG A 22 21.95 3.83 11.45
N MET A 23 23.22 3.49 11.25
CA MET A 23 24.34 4.22 11.89
C MET A 23 24.39 5.67 11.42
N LEU A 24 24.27 5.92 10.11
CA LEU A 24 24.20 7.29 9.57
C LEU A 24 22.99 8.08 10.10
N GLN A 25 21.85 7.43 10.30
CA GLN A 25 20.67 8.04 10.90
C GLN A 25 20.90 8.42 12.37
N ARG A 26 21.54 7.55 13.17
CA ARG A 26 21.84 7.84 14.57
C ARG A 26 22.81 9.02 14.72
N HIS A 27 23.79 9.10 13.83
CA HIS A 27 24.80 10.15 13.82
C HIS A 27 24.42 11.33 12.89
N HIS A 28 23.12 11.58 12.66
CA HIS A 28 22.66 12.62 11.71
C HIS A 28 23.04 14.06 12.11
N GLN A 29 23.41 14.30 13.38
CA GLN A 29 23.93 15.61 13.83
C GLN A 29 25.34 15.88 13.29
N GLU A 30 26.13 14.82 13.08
CA GLU A 30 27.51 14.89 12.57
C GLU A 30 27.55 14.64 11.05
N ALA A 31 26.67 13.76 10.56
CA ALA A 31 26.54 13.45 9.15
C ALA A 31 25.58 14.42 8.46
N LYS A 32 26.06 15.13 7.42
CA LYS A 32 25.17 15.93 6.56
C LYS A 32 24.04 15.04 6.03
N LEU A 33 22.79 15.42 6.27
CA LEU A 33 21.58 14.72 5.83
C LEU A 33 21.60 14.39 4.31
N SER A 34 22.31 15.18 3.50
CA SER A 34 22.50 14.94 2.07
C SER A 34 23.28 13.66 1.77
N LYS A 35 24.28 13.32 2.60
CA LYS A 35 25.04 12.07 2.48
C LYS A 35 24.17 10.86 2.81
N LEU A 36 23.30 11.00 3.82
CA LEU A 36 22.35 9.97 4.18
C LEU A 36 21.35 9.75 3.04
N LEU A 37 20.79 10.81 2.45
CA LEU A 37 19.91 10.70 1.28
C LEU A 37 20.60 10.03 0.09
N GLN A 38 21.83 10.42 -0.24
CA GLN A 38 22.62 9.79 -1.31
C GLN A 38 22.89 8.30 -1.05
N SER A 39 23.14 7.95 0.21
CA SER A 39 23.31 6.55 0.60
C SER A 39 22.00 5.81 0.39
N VAL A 40 20.89 6.29 0.94
CA VAL A 40 19.58 5.64 0.77
C VAL A 40 19.18 5.50 -0.71
N THR A 41 19.40 6.52 -1.54
CA THR A 41 19.08 6.41 -2.99
C THR A 41 19.98 5.41 -3.72
N ALA A 42 21.27 5.35 -3.40
CA ALA A 42 22.18 4.34 -3.93
C ALA A 42 21.76 2.92 -3.45
N GLY A 43 21.34 2.81 -2.19
CA GLY A 43 20.81 1.59 -1.61
C GLY A 43 19.58 1.10 -2.35
N LEU A 44 18.61 1.99 -2.64
CA LEU A 44 17.40 1.65 -3.38
C LEU A 44 17.66 1.23 -4.83
N GLN A 45 18.76 1.68 -5.45
CA GLN A 45 19.16 1.18 -6.77
C GLN A 45 19.64 -0.28 -6.71
N ILE A 46 20.27 -0.68 -5.60
CA ILE A 46 20.82 -2.02 -5.40
C ILE A 46 19.77 -2.97 -4.81
N TYR A 47 18.97 -2.47 -3.86
CA TYR A 47 17.92 -3.17 -3.11
C TYR A 47 16.57 -2.43 -3.22
N PRO A 48 15.85 -2.58 -4.34
CA PRO A 48 14.68 -1.77 -4.66
C PRO A 48 13.44 -2.03 -3.78
N CYS A 49 13.41 -3.14 -3.06
CA CYS A 49 12.27 -3.56 -2.24
C CYS A 49 12.59 -3.53 -0.73
N ASN A 50 13.71 -2.94 -0.32
CA ASN A 50 14.14 -2.96 1.07
C ASN A 50 13.31 -1.96 1.92
N PRO A 51 12.49 -2.45 2.86
CA PRO A 51 11.57 -1.61 3.63
C PRO A 51 12.31 -0.65 4.58
N GLU A 52 13.50 -1.01 5.07
CA GLU A 52 14.27 -0.14 5.96
C GLU A 52 14.77 1.11 5.24
N LEU A 53 15.15 0.97 3.98
CA LEU A 53 15.55 2.11 3.15
C LEU A 53 14.36 3.04 2.88
N PHE A 54 13.16 2.47 2.66
CA PHE A 54 11.95 3.28 2.51
C PHE A 54 11.53 3.96 3.82
N SER A 55 11.59 3.26 4.96
CA SER A 55 11.34 3.87 6.28
C SER A 55 12.29 5.03 6.51
N SER A 56 13.59 4.81 6.28
CA SER A 56 14.62 5.84 6.40
C SER A 56 14.34 7.04 5.49
N LEU A 57 13.86 6.79 4.27
CA LEU A 57 13.50 7.81 3.29
C LEU A 57 12.27 8.63 3.74
N VAL A 58 11.26 7.99 4.34
CA VAL A 58 10.09 8.66 4.92
C VAL A 58 10.47 9.47 6.15
N GLU A 59 11.26 8.91 7.07
CA GLU A 59 11.78 9.63 8.24
C GLU A 59 12.59 10.87 7.83
N LEU A 60 13.49 10.72 6.85
CA LEU A 60 14.24 11.85 6.27
C LEU A 60 13.31 12.91 5.70
N SER A 61 12.19 12.53 5.11
CA SER A 61 11.23 13.47 4.54
C SER A 61 10.47 14.29 5.57
N HIS A 62 10.36 13.79 6.81
CA HIS A 62 9.85 14.60 7.93
C HIS A 62 10.90 15.62 8.38
N LEU A 63 12.18 15.28 8.29
CA LEU A 63 13.30 16.18 8.60
C LEU A 63 13.62 17.18 7.47
N TYR A 64 13.32 16.83 6.22
CA TYR A 64 13.52 17.68 5.04
C TYR A 64 12.25 18.45 4.66
N THR A 65 12.38 19.75 4.40
CA THR A 65 11.24 20.61 4.01
C THR A 65 10.84 20.47 2.53
N VAL A 66 11.62 19.79 1.68
CA VAL A 66 11.38 19.73 0.22
C VAL A 66 10.77 18.39 -0.21
N PRO A 67 9.43 18.24 -0.21
CA PRO A 67 8.76 16.98 -0.57
C PRO A 67 8.93 16.59 -2.04
N HIS A 68 9.22 17.55 -2.92
CA HIS A 68 9.36 17.32 -4.37
C HIS A 68 10.45 16.30 -4.70
N ASN A 69 11.60 16.38 -4.01
CA ASN A 69 12.71 15.46 -4.26
C ASN A 69 12.34 14.02 -3.92
N LEU A 70 11.60 13.82 -2.83
CA LEU A 70 11.14 12.50 -2.41
C LEU A 70 10.15 11.91 -3.39
N ARG A 71 9.16 12.71 -3.82
CA ARG A 71 8.18 12.31 -4.84
C ARG A 71 8.88 11.87 -6.11
N ARG A 72 9.88 12.63 -6.57
CA ARG A 72 10.67 12.27 -7.75
C ARG A 72 11.40 10.94 -7.57
N ILE A 73 12.06 10.72 -6.43
CA ILE A 73 12.77 9.46 -6.14
C ILE A 73 11.78 8.28 -6.14
N LEU A 74 10.65 8.42 -5.45
CA LEU A 74 9.63 7.38 -5.39
C LEU A 74 9.03 7.10 -6.77
N ASP A 75 8.67 8.14 -7.53
CA ASP A 75 8.15 7.99 -8.89
C ASP A 75 9.18 7.33 -9.83
N GLU A 76 10.49 7.59 -9.66
CA GLU A 76 11.56 6.92 -10.42
C GLU A 76 11.70 5.43 -10.04
N VAL A 77 11.67 5.10 -8.74
CA VAL A 77 11.79 3.71 -8.27
C VAL A 77 10.57 2.90 -8.70
N SER A 78 9.36 3.47 -8.56
CA SER A 78 8.10 2.84 -9.00
C SER A 78 8.10 2.51 -10.49
N LYS A 79 8.67 3.38 -11.34
CA LYS A 79 8.77 3.14 -12.78
C LYS A 79 9.78 2.05 -13.13
N LYS A 80 10.92 2.00 -12.44
CA LYS A 80 11.99 1.01 -12.74
C LYS A 80 11.58 -0.40 -12.33
N LYS A 81 10.99 -0.55 -11.14
CA LYS A 81 10.57 -1.84 -10.58
C LYS A 81 9.27 -1.67 -9.79
N PRO A 82 8.11 -1.82 -10.45
CA PRO A 82 6.83 -1.71 -9.78
C PRO A 82 6.69 -2.82 -8.74
N SER A 83 6.44 -2.45 -7.49
CA SER A 83 6.11 -3.40 -6.43
C SER A 83 5.06 -2.78 -5.51
N ALA A 84 4.21 -3.62 -4.92
CA ALA A 84 3.21 -3.13 -3.97
C ALA A 84 3.86 -2.37 -2.80
N ILE A 85 5.03 -2.83 -2.34
CA ILE A 85 5.79 -2.19 -1.25
C ILE A 85 6.13 -0.73 -1.61
N VAL A 86 6.72 -0.49 -2.78
CA VAL A 86 7.12 0.88 -3.20
C VAL A 86 5.89 1.80 -3.26
N TRP A 87 4.78 1.33 -3.83
CA TRP A 87 3.55 2.12 -3.92
C TRP A 87 2.91 2.37 -2.55
N LEU A 88 2.92 1.37 -1.65
CA LEU A 88 2.44 1.53 -0.29
C LEU A 88 3.25 2.58 0.49
N PHE A 89 4.57 2.60 0.34
CA PHE A 89 5.42 3.64 0.94
C PHE A 89 5.19 5.01 0.30
N ALA A 90 4.96 5.08 -1.01
CA ALA A 90 4.62 6.34 -1.66
C ALA A 90 3.26 6.89 -1.20
N LEU A 91 2.27 6.01 -1.02
CA LEU A 91 0.96 6.34 -0.48
C LEU A 91 1.05 6.77 0.99
N SER A 92 1.76 6.01 1.84
CA SER A 92 1.94 6.36 3.25
C SER A 92 2.61 7.72 3.41
N PHE A 93 3.57 8.05 2.53
CA PHE A 93 4.22 9.35 2.50
C PHE A 93 3.26 10.49 2.12
N GLU A 94 2.44 10.35 1.08
CA GLU A 94 1.49 11.43 0.73
C GLU A 94 0.38 11.55 1.79
N LEU A 95 -0.09 10.44 2.37
CA LEU A 95 -1.10 10.44 3.43
C LEU A 95 -0.58 11.15 4.69
N SER A 96 0.65 10.86 5.14
CA SER A 96 1.23 11.48 6.34
C SER A 96 1.45 12.99 6.19
N ARG A 97 1.55 13.49 4.96
CA ARG A 97 1.75 14.91 4.66
C ARG A 97 0.46 15.66 4.32
N GLY A 98 -0.69 15.01 4.35
CA GLY A 98 -1.95 15.62 3.93
C GLY A 98 -1.95 15.96 2.43
N GLY A 99 -1.44 15.06 1.60
CA GLY A 99 -1.49 15.20 0.14
C GLY A 99 -2.92 15.41 -0.35
N SER A 100 -3.06 16.15 -1.46
CA SER A 100 -4.39 16.40 -2.03
C SER A 100 -5.07 15.09 -2.44
N PRO A 101 -6.41 15.00 -2.35
CA PRO A 101 -7.14 13.78 -2.71
C PRO A 101 -6.81 13.33 -4.15
N HIS A 102 -6.82 14.27 -5.10
CA HIS A 102 -6.41 14.04 -6.48
C HIS A 102 -5.04 13.36 -6.63
N ARG A 103 -4.06 13.74 -5.79
CA ARG A 103 -2.72 13.13 -5.82
C ARG A 103 -2.76 11.70 -5.29
N ILE A 104 -3.48 11.45 -4.21
CA ILE A 104 -3.61 10.13 -3.60
C ILE A 104 -4.36 9.18 -4.55
N HIS A 105 -5.48 9.63 -5.14
CA HIS A 105 -6.19 8.94 -6.21
C HIS A 105 -5.25 8.63 -7.39
N GLY A 106 -4.50 9.62 -7.86
CA GLY A 106 -3.53 9.43 -8.93
C GLY A 106 -2.39 8.47 -8.59
N LEU A 107 -2.06 8.25 -7.32
CA LEU A 107 -1.11 7.21 -6.91
C LEU A 107 -1.75 5.83 -6.97
N PHE A 108 -2.95 5.66 -6.41
CA PHE A 108 -3.68 4.39 -6.47
C PHE A 108 -3.95 3.95 -7.91
N GLU A 109 -4.48 4.85 -8.75
CA GLU A 109 -4.79 4.52 -10.15
C GLU A 109 -3.52 4.17 -10.94
N ARG A 110 -2.40 4.87 -10.73
CA ARG A 110 -1.12 4.51 -11.37
C ARG A 110 -0.58 3.17 -10.88
N ALA A 111 -0.73 2.86 -9.60
CA ALA A 111 -0.32 1.58 -9.05
C ALA A 111 -1.14 0.43 -9.64
N LEU A 112 -2.46 0.60 -9.71
CA LEU A 112 -3.41 -0.42 -10.16
C LEU A 112 -3.52 -0.54 -11.69
N ALA A 113 -3.09 0.48 -12.44
CA ALA A 113 -2.95 0.40 -13.89
C ALA A 113 -1.79 -0.51 -14.35
N ASN A 114 -0.93 -0.95 -13.42
CA ASN A 114 0.13 -1.90 -13.73
C ASN A 114 -0.38 -3.33 -13.64
N ASP A 115 -0.23 -4.12 -14.71
CA ASP A 115 -0.73 -5.50 -14.79
C ASP A 115 -0.25 -6.41 -13.64
N LEU A 116 0.98 -6.19 -13.16
CA LEU A 116 1.56 -6.98 -12.06
C LEU A 116 0.93 -6.65 -10.69
N LEU A 117 0.35 -5.46 -10.56
CA LEU A 117 -0.18 -4.94 -9.30
C LEU A 117 -1.70 -4.80 -9.32
N HIS A 118 -2.33 -4.89 -10.49
CA HIS A 118 -3.78 -4.86 -10.65
C HIS A 118 -4.47 -5.95 -9.81
N SER A 119 -3.83 -7.11 -9.61
CA SER A 119 -4.32 -8.20 -8.76
C SER A 119 -3.87 -8.11 -7.29
N SER A 120 -3.27 -6.99 -6.89
CA SER A 120 -2.80 -6.79 -5.51
C SER A 120 -3.98 -6.48 -4.58
N VAL A 121 -4.42 -7.50 -3.85
CA VAL A 121 -5.46 -7.40 -2.81
C VAL A 121 -5.15 -6.28 -1.82
N VAL A 122 -3.90 -6.15 -1.38
CA VAL A 122 -3.50 -5.15 -0.37
C VAL A 122 -3.72 -3.72 -0.90
N LEU A 123 -3.36 -3.43 -2.15
CA LEU A 123 -3.54 -2.09 -2.73
C LEU A 123 -5.02 -1.72 -2.84
N TRP A 124 -5.86 -2.66 -3.30
CA TRP A 124 -7.31 -2.44 -3.35
C TRP A 124 -7.91 -2.19 -1.97
N ARG A 125 -7.55 -2.99 -0.97
CA ARG A 125 -8.04 -2.81 0.41
C ARG A 125 -7.63 -1.46 0.99
N CYS A 126 -6.39 -1.03 0.75
CA CYS A 126 -5.92 0.30 1.15
C CYS A 126 -6.70 1.42 0.45
N TYR A 127 -7.04 1.25 -0.83
CA TYR A 127 -7.81 2.25 -1.58
C TYR A 127 -9.26 2.36 -1.05
N ILE A 128 -9.92 1.23 -0.83
CA ILE A 128 -11.27 1.20 -0.23
C ILE A 128 -11.24 1.86 1.15
N ALA A 129 -10.27 1.51 2.00
CA ALA A 129 -10.13 2.10 3.33
C ALA A 129 -9.93 3.63 3.24
N TYR A 130 -9.07 4.10 2.34
CA TYR A 130 -8.85 5.53 2.13
C TYR A 130 -10.14 6.28 1.76
N GLU A 131 -10.95 5.74 0.85
CA GLU A 131 -12.21 6.37 0.45
C GLU A 131 -13.23 6.41 1.60
N ILE A 132 -13.28 5.36 2.43
CA ILE A 132 -14.11 5.31 3.63
C ILE A 132 -13.65 6.37 4.63
N ASP A 133 -12.34 6.44 4.92
CA ASP A 133 -11.75 7.39 5.85
C ASP A 133 -11.92 8.84 5.38
N ALA A 134 -11.93 9.07 4.06
CA ALA A 134 -12.22 10.36 3.45
C ALA A 134 -13.73 10.71 3.44
N GLY A 135 -14.61 9.81 3.90
CA GLY A 135 -16.06 9.98 3.90
C GLY A 135 -16.72 9.80 2.53
N ASN A 136 -15.98 9.37 1.52
CA ASN A 136 -16.48 9.18 0.16
C ASN A 136 -16.98 7.74 -0.07
N LEU A 137 -18.12 7.45 0.55
CA LEU A 137 -18.74 6.12 0.52
C LEU A 137 -19.14 5.65 -0.89
N SER A 138 -19.56 6.57 -1.77
CA SER A 138 -19.87 6.24 -3.16
C SER A 138 -18.61 5.89 -3.96
N GLY A 139 -17.51 6.59 -3.69
CA GLY A 139 -16.18 6.25 -4.19
C GLY A 139 -15.73 4.87 -3.72
N ALA A 140 -15.78 4.61 -2.41
CA ALA A 140 -15.42 3.34 -1.81
C ALA A 140 -16.18 2.16 -2.44
N ARG A 141 -17.50 2.33 -2.63
CA ARG A 141 -18.36 1.36 -3.32
C ARG A 141 -17.89 1.08 -4.75
N ARG A 142 -17.61 2.11 -5.55
CA ARG A 142 -17.10 1.95 -6.92
C ARG A 142 -15.76 1.24 -6.96
N ILE A 143 -14.84 1.57 -6.04
CA ILE A 143 -13.54 0.92 -5.93
C ILE A 143 -13.69 -0.55 -5.50
N PHE A 144 -14.60 -0.85 -4.58
CA PHE A 144 -14.88 -2.21 -4.14
C PHE A 144 -15.33 -3.12 -5.31
N PHE A 145 -16.28 -2.68 -6.13
CA PHE A 145 -16.72 -3.46 -7.29
C PHE A 145 -15.58 -3.70 -8.28
N ARG A 146 -14.73 -2.69 -8.54
CA ARG A 146 -13.50 -2.88 -9.35
C ARG A 146 -12.56 -3.90 -8.73
N ALA A 147 -12.37 -3.85 -7.41
CA ALA A 147 -11.47 -4.72 -6.68
C ALA A 147 -11.89 -6.20 -6.73
N ILE A 148 -13.18 -6.51 -6.56
CA ILE A 148 -13.67 -7.90 -6.64
C ILE A 148 -13.60 -8.46 -8.07
N HIS A 149 -13.72 -7.60 -9.09
CA HIS A 149 -13.47 -8.00 -10.47
C HIS A 149 -11.99 -8.27 -10.74
N ALA A 150 -11.10 -7.46 -10.16
CA ALA A 150 -9.65 -7.63 -10.30
C ALA A 150 -9.10 -8.83 -9.50
N CYS A 151 -9.69 -9.12 -8.35
CA CYS A 151 -9.24 -10.13 -7.39
C CYS A 151 -10.38 -11.06 -6.94
N PRO A 152 -11.05 -11.79 -7.86
CA PRO A 152 -12.26 -12.55 -7.53
C PRO A 152 -12.02 -13.68 -6.52
N TRP A 153 -10.81 -14.21 -6.42
CA TRP A 153 -10.44 -15.27 -5.48
C TRP A 153 -10.24 -14.78 -4.03
N SER A 154 -10.17 -13.47 -3.81
CA SER A 154 -9.82 -12.92 -2.51
C SER A 154 -11.04 -12.84 -1.60
N LYS A 155 -11.31 -13.91 -0.85
CA LYS A 155 -12.38 -13.96 0.16
C LYS A 155 -12.35 -12.76 1.12
N LEU A 156 -11.17 -12.28 1.46
CA LEU A 156 -10.99 -11.13 2.35
C LEU A 156 -11.52 -9.82 1.74
N LEU A 157 -11.38 -9.63 0.44
CA LEU A 157 -11.95 -8.47 -0.27
C LEU A 157 -13.47 -8.52 -0.26
N TRP A 158 -14.07 -9.68 -0.51
CA TRP A 158 -15.52 -9.85 -0.43
C TRP A 158 -16.05 -9.52 0.96
N LEU A 159 -15.41 -10.05 2.01
CA LEU A 159 -15.76 -9.78 3.41
C LEU A 159 -15.65 -8.29 3.78
N ASP A 160 -14.63 -7.58 3.29
CA ASP A 160 -14.55 -6.14 3.48
C ASP A 160 -15.78 -5.41 2.94
N GLY A 161 -16.35 -5.85 1.81
CA GLY A 161 -17.58 -5.28 1.26
C GLY A 161 -18.77 -5.45 2.20
N PHE A 162 -18.97 -6.67 2.70
CA PHE A 162 -20.06 -6.96 3.64
C PHE A 162 -19.91 -6.21 4.97
N GLN A 163 -18.69 -6.08 5.49
CA GLN A 163 -18.45 -5.48 6.80
C GLN A 163 -18.36 -3.96 6.76
N LYS A 164 -17.70 -3.40 5.73
CA LYS A 164 -17.35 -1.96 5.69
C LYS A 164 -18.28 -1.15 4.81
N LEU A 165 -19.01 -1.78 3.89
CA LEU A 165 -19.89 -1.11 2.93
C LEU A 165 -21.36 -1.51 3.07
N SER A 166 -21.73 -2.24 4.13
CA SER A 166 -23.14 -2.60 4.43
C SER A 166 -24.07 -1.39 4.52
N ALA A 167 -23.58 -0.25 5.03
CA ALA A 167 -24.36 0.98 5.11
C ALA A 167 -24.66 1.64 3.74
N VAL A 168 -23.92 1.27 2.70
CA VAL A 168 -23.96 1.90 1.36
C VAL A 168 -24.52 0.95 0.30
N LEU A 169 -24.37 -0.35 0.52
CA LEU A 169 -24.89 -1.40 -0.34
C LEU A 169 -26.32 -1.71 0.07
N SER A 170 -27.23 -1.78 -0.90
CA SER A 170 -28.59 -2.21 -0.64
C SER A 170 -28.64 -3.70 -0.26
N ALA A 171 -29.68 -4.12 0.46
CA ALA A 171 -29.88 -5.53 0.80
C ALA A 171 -29.90 -6.43 -0.44
N LYS A 172 -30.46 -5.95 -1.56
CA LYS A 172 -30.43 -6.66 -2.85
C LYS A 172 -29.00 -6.87 -3.35
N GLU A 173 -28.17 -5.82 -3.33
CA GLU A 173 -26.79 -5.92 -3.79
C GLU A 173 -25.94 -6.83 -2.92
N LEU A 174 -26.19 -6.85 -1.61
CA LEU A 174 -25.53 -7.80 -0.70
C LEU A 174 -25.94 -9.25 -1.00
N MET A 175 -27.21 -9.49 -1.32
CA MET A 175 -27.69 -10.82 -1.75
C MET A 175 -27.06 -11.24 -3.08
N ASP A 176 -27.06 -10.35 -4.08
CA ASP A 176 -26.44 -10.60 -5.38
C ASP A 176 -24.93 -10.87 -5.22
N LEU A 177 -24.24 -10.11 -4.37
CA LEU A 177 -22.83 -10.34 -4.04
C LEU A 177 -22.60 -11.70 -3.38
N GLN A 178 -23.49 -12.12 -2.48
CA GLN A 178 -23.40 -13.43 -1.84
C GLN A 178 -23.59 -14.57 -2.85
N GLU A 179 -24.51 -14.42 -3.81
CA GLU A 179 -24.71 -15.38 -4.89
C GLU A 179 -23.46 -15.49 -5.77
N VAL A 180 -22.93 -14.36 -6.25
CA VAL A 180 -21.70 -14.35 -7.05
C VAL A 180 -20.52 -14.91 -6.26
N MET A 181 -20.41 -14.63 -4.97
CA MET A 181 -19.36 -15.18 -4.11
C MET A 181 -19.47 -16.71 -3.99
N ARG A 182 -20.69 -17.26 -3.89
CA ARG A 182 -20.94 -18.71 -3.91
C ARG A 182 -20.60 -19.33 -5.26
N ASP A 183 -20.96 -18.69 -6.36
CA ASP A 183 -20.62 -19.15 -7.72
C ASP A 183 -19.10 -19.20 -7.96
N LYS A 184 -18.34 -18.38 -7.23
CA LYS A 184 -16.86 -18.41 -7.20
C LYS A 184 -16.29 -19.42 -6.21
N GLU A 185 -17.12 -20.30 -5.66
CA GLU A 185 -16.76 -21.31 -4.65
C GLU A 185 -16.14 -20.71 -3.37
N LEU A 186 -16.38 -19.42 -3.11
CA LEU A 186 -15.93 -18.75 -1.89
C LEU A 186 -16.96 -18.94 -0.79
N ASN A 187 -16.91 -20.09 -0.13
CA ASN A 187 -17.89 -20.44 0.89
C ASN A 187 -17.59 -19.76 2.23
N LEU A 188 -18.64 -19.31 2.91
CA LEU A 188 -18.58 -18.84 4.28
C LEU A 188 -18.80 -20.01 5.23
N ARG A 189 -18.10 -20.01 6.36
CA ARG A 189 -18.17 -21.10 7.36
C ARG A 189 -19.38 -20.94 8.29
N THR A 190 -19.89 -19.72 8.36
CA THR A 190 -21.03 -19.25 9.15
C THR A 190 -21.87 -18.34 8.27
N ASP A 191 -23.19 -18.33 8.48
CA ASP A 191 -24.09 -17.50 7.69
C ASP A 191 -23.77 -16.01 7.88
N ILE A 192 -23.79 -15.22 6.79
CA ILE A 192 -23.46 -13.78 6.80
C ILE A 192 -24.24 -13.03 7.89
N TYR A 193 -25.50 -13.42 8.09
CA TYR A 193 -26.39 -12.85 9.08
C TYR A 193 -25.85 -13.01 10.51
N GLU A 194 -25.22 -14.14 10.86
CA GLU A 194 -24.61 -14.31 12.19
C GLU A 194 -23.40 -13.40 12.40
N ILE A 195 -22.62 -13.13 11.34
CA ILE A 195 -21.46 -12.24 11.40
C ILE A 195 -21.90 -10.78 11.57
N LEU A 196 -22.90 -10.34 10.79
CA LEU A 196 -23.45 -8.99 10.89
C LEU A 196 -24.08 -8.73 12.26
N LEU A 197 -24.81 -9.73 12.80
CA LEU A 197 -25.38 -9.65 14.15
C LEU A 197 -24.29 -9.52 15.22
N GLN A 198 -23.18 -10.25 15.10
CA GLN A 198 -22.07 -10.17 16.08
C GLN A 198 -21.39 -8.79 16.13
N ASP A 199 -21.33 -8.05 15.02
CA ASP A 199 -20.72 -6.73 14.99
C ASP A 199 -21.67 -5.65 15.55
N GLU A 200 -22.99 -5.80 15.42
CA GLU A 200 -23.99 -4.96 16.09
C GLU A 200 -23.94 -5.11 17.62
N PHE A 201 -23.70 -6.33 18.14
CA PHE A 201 -23.56 -6.57 19.58
C PHE A 201 -22.26 -6.04 20.20
N LYS A 202 -21.24 -5.70 19.39
CA LYS A 202 -19.96 -5.16 19.88
C LYS A 202 -19.92 -3.63 19.93
N GLN A 203 -20.92 -2.95 19.39
CA GLN A 203 -21.03 -1.49 19.41
C GLN A 203 -21.94 -0.96 20.54
N ASN A 204 -22.57 -1.84 21.32
CA ASN A 204 -23.26 -1.54 22.58
C ASN A 204 -22.39 -1.96 23.78
#